data_AF-A0A0N1K626-F1
#
_entry.id   AF-A0A0N1K626-F1
#
_cell.length_a   1.000
_cell.length_b   1.000
_cell.length_c   1.000
_cell.angle_alpha   90.00
_cell.angle_beta   90.00
_cell.angle_gamma   90.00
#
_symmetry.space_group_name_H-M   'P 1'
#
loop_
_entity.id
_entity.type
_entity.pdbx_description
1 polymer ?
#
loop_
_entity_poly.entity_id
_entity_poly.type
_entity_poly.pdbx_seq_one_letter_code
_entity_poly.pdbx_strand_id
1 'polypeptide(L)'
;MKSTLGSIASVAPAAPGSHVRISDLPDEGFPIVAWAVVCTHVASDEVENSLQPVFVVDGDLYTTFEWYRAEGPERGVTVVIPR
;
A
#
# COMPACT_ATOMS: atom_id res chain seq x y z
N MET A 1 11.53 -6.97 19.07
CA MET A 1 11.50 -5.62 18.46
C MET A 1 10.07 -5.11 18.60
N LYS A 2 9.83 -3.91 19.14
CA LYS A 2 8.47 -3.36 19.25
C LYS A 2 8.10 -2.80 17.87
N SER A 3 7.09 -3.39 17.22
CA SER A 3 6.52 -2.84 15.99
C SER A 3 5.89 -1.48 16.27
N THR A 4 6.14 -0.51 15.40
CA THR A 4 5.59 0.86 15.51
C THR A 4 4.54 1.03 14.40
N LEU A 5 3.45 1.76 14.65
CA LEU A 5 2.45 2.02 13.62
C LEU A 5 3.09 2.61 12.35
N GLY A 6 2.75 2.04 11.20
CA GLY A 6 3.31 2.41 9.89
C GLY A 6 4.70 1.86 9.62
N SER A 7 5.33 1.12 10.56
CA SER A 7 6.62 0.50 10.28
C SER A 7 6.48 -0.66 9.30
N ILE A 8 7.44 -0.77 8.39
CA ILE A 8 7.57 -1.89 7.45
C ILE A 8 8.43 -2.98 8.11
N ALA A 9 7.88 -4.18 8.21
CA ALA A 9 8.56 -5.33 8.81
C ALA A 9 9.30 -6.20 7.77
N SER A 10 8.83 -6.21 6.51
CA SER A 10 9.40 -7.01 5.42
C SER A 10 8.96 -6.48 4.06
N VAL A 11 9.77 -6.72 3.03
CA VAL A 11 9.46 -6.39 1.63
C VAL A 11 9.78 -7.57 0.71
N ALA A 12 8.93 -7.79 -0.30
CA ALA A 12 9.14 -8.76 -1.37
C ALA A 12 8.87 -8.10 -2.73
N PRO A 13 9.61 -8.47 -3.80
CA PRO A 13 9.38 -7.90 -5.12
C PRO A 13 7.98 -8.26 -5.66
N ALA A 14 7.36 -7.33 -6.39
CA ALA A 14 6.07 -7.58 -7.03
C ALA A 14 6.24 -8.31 -8.38
N ALA A 15 5.19 -9.02 -8.81
CA ALA A 15 5.17 -9.63 -10.14
C ALA A 15 5.15 -8.54 -11.22
N PRO A 16 5.95 -8.65 -12.30
CA PRO A 16 5.96 -7.66 -13.38
C PRO A 16 4.55 -7.44 -13.95
N GLY A 17 4.17 -6.17 -14.15
CA GLY A 17 2.84 -5.79 -14.64
C GLY A 17 1.76 -5.63 -13.55
N SER A 18 2.09 -5.89 -12.28
CA SER A 18 1.20 -5.57 -11.16
C SER A 18 1.03 -4.06 -11.02
N HIS A 19 -0.19 -3.60 -10.83
CA HIS A 19 -0.49 -2.18 -10.65
C HIS A 19 -1.67 -2.00 -9.68
N VAL A 20 -1.79 -0.82 -9.10
CA VAL A 20 -3.00 -0.40 -8.39
C VAL A 20 -3.82 0.55 -9.25
N ARG A 21 -5.13 0.53 -9.08
CA ARG A 21 -6.03 1.59 -9.50
C ARG A 21 -6.51 2.34 -8.28
N ILE A 22 -6.49 3.66 -8.37
CA ILE A 22 -6.91 4.56 -7.29
C ILE A 22 -8.22 5.20 -7.72
N SER A 23 -9.23 5.16 -6.85
CA SER A 23 -10.50 5.83 -7.09
C SER A 23 -10.28 7.33 -7.37
N ASP A 24 -11.04 7.87 -8.31
CA ASP A 24 -11.04 9.30 -8.69
C ASP A 24 -9.76 9.83 -9.37
N LEU A 25 -8.75 8.99 -9.60
CA LEU A 25 -7.63 9.30 -10.49
C LEU A 25 -7.87 8.71 -11.89
N PRO A 26 -7.36 9.37 -12.96
CA PRO A 26 -7.45 8.83 -14.31
C PRO A 26 -6.84 7.42 -14.38
N ASP A 27 -7.35 6.62 -15.33
CA ASP A 27 -7.23 5.16 -15.41
C ASP A 27 -5.83 4.65 -15.81
N GLU A 28 -4.76 5.33 -15.39
CA GLU A 28 -3.38 5.03 -15.80
C GLU A 28 -2.80 3.80 -15.10
N GLY A 29 -3.30 3.44 -13.92
CA GLY A 29 -2.77 2.33 -13.14
C GLY A 29 -1.35 2.60 -12.63
N PHE A 30 -1.18 2.64 -11.32
CA PHE A 30 0.10 2.95 -10.69
C PHE A 30 0.91 1.67 -10.48
N PRO A 31 2.16 1.57 -10.96
CA PRO A 31 2.92 0.33 -10.91
C PRO A 31 3.21 -0.07 -9.47
N ILE A 32 3.03 -1.36 -9.16
CA ILE A 32 3.45 -1.96 -7.89
C ILE A 32 4.89 -2.46 -8.05
N VAL A 33 5.78 -1.96 -7.21
CA VAL A 33 7.21 -2.33 -7.24
C VAL A 33 7.56 -3.40 -6.20
N ALA A 34 6.78 -3.47 -5.12
CA ALA A 34 6.99 -4.42 -4.04
C ALA A 34 5.69 -4.71 -3.26
N TRP A 35 5.76 -5.69 -2.39
CA TRP A 35 4.79 -6.00 -1.34
C TRP A 35 5.44 -5.80 0.02
N ALA A 36 4.81 -5.02 0.89
CA ALA A 36 5.30 -4.72 2.22
C ALA A 36 4.39 -5.30 3.30
N VAL A 37 4.97 -5.86 4.36
CA VAL A 37 4.23 -6.15 5.60
C VAL A 37 4.27 -4.89 6.46
N VAL A 38 3.12 -4.23 6.60
CA VAL A 38 2.96 -2.95 7.29
C VAL A 38 2.23 -3.17 8.61
N CYS A 39 2.77 -2.63 9.70
CA CYS A 39 2.09 -2.64 10.98
C CYS A 39 0.99 -1.57 11.03
N THR A 40 -0.28 -1.97 11.09
CA THR A 40 -1.47 -1.10 11.10
C THR A 40 -2.27 -1.23 12.40
N HIS A 41 -3.02 -0.20 12.78
CA HIS A 41 -4.00 -0.28 13.88
C HIS A 41 -5.38 -0.62 13.32
N VAL A 42 -6.10 -1.51 14.01
CA VAL A 42 -7.46 -1.94 13.63
C VAL A 42 -8.51 -1.38 14.60
N ALA A 43 -8.18 -1.31 15.90
CA ALA A 43 -8.92 -0.62 16.96
C ALA A 43 -8.02 -0.48 18.22
N SER A 44 -8.49 0.26 19.23
CA SER A 44 -7.73 0.68 20.44
C SER A 44 -6.83 -0.43 21.01
N ASP A 45 -5.53 -0.21 20.88
CA ASP A 45 -4.40 -1.00 21.40
C ASP A 45 -4.02 -2.31 20.70
N GLU A 46 -4.69 -2.69 19.61
CA GLU A 46 -4.28 -3.85 18.80
C GLU A 46 -3.50 -3.41 17.55
N VAL A 47 -2.30 -4.00 17.39
CA VAL A 47 -1.45 -3.84 16.21
C VAL A 47 -1.56 -5.11 15.37
N GLU A 48 -2.02 -4.96 14.14
CA GLU A 48 -2.06 -6.04 13.15
C GLU A 48 -1.01 -5.79 12.07
N ASN A 49 -0.49 -6.86 11.47
CA ASN A 49 0.36 -6.76 10.29
C ASN A 49 -0.49 -7.01 9.04
N SER A 50 -0.49 -6.05 8.13
CA SER A 50 -1.21 -6.12 6.86
C SER A 50 -0.22 -6.21 5.70
N LEU A 51 -0.46 -7.11 4.74
CA LEU A 51 0.30 -7.15 3.49
C LEU A 51 -0.27 -6.07 2.55
N GLN A 52 0.57 -5.12 2.13
CA GLN A 52 0.17 -3.99 1.31
C GLN A 52 1.04 -3.86 0.06
N PRO A 53 0.47 -3.42 -1.08
CA PRO A 53 1.27 -3.06 -2.24
C PRO A 53 2.11 -1.82 -1.94
N VAL A 54 3.32 -1.77 -2.49
CA VAL A 54 4.14 -0.57 -2.59
C VAL A 54 4.06 -0.09 -4.03
N PHE A 55 3.47 1.08 -4.27
CA PHE A 55 3.21 1.62 -5.60
C PHE A 55 3.77 3.04 -5.76
N VAL A 56 3.99 3.44 -7.02
CA VAL A 56 4.60 4.73 -7.36
C VAL A 56 3.54 5.70 -7.87
N VAL A 57 3.41 6.86 -7.24
CA VAL A 57 2.57 7.98 -7.70
C VAL A 57 3.44 9.22 -7.79
N ASP A 58 3.52 9.86 -8.97
CA ASP A 58 4.31 11.07 -9.21
C ASP A 58 5.79 11.01 -8.77
N GLY A 59 6.37 9.80 -8.73
CA GLY A 59 7.75 9.54 -8.33
C GLY A 59 7.93 9.17 -6.85
N ASP A 60 6.87 9.31 -6.04
CA ASP A 60 6.86 8.94 -4.64
C ASP A 60 6.33 7.52 -4.42
N LEU A 61 6.83 6.87 -3.38
CA LEU A 61 6.45 5.50 -3.00
C LEU A 61 5.41 5.54 -1.90
N TYR A 62 4.34 4.76 -2.08
CA TYR A 62 3.28 4.61 -1.11
C TYR A 62 2.97 3.15 -0.85
N THR A 63 2.82 2.80 0.43
CA THR A 63 1.93 1.73 0.86
C THR A 63 0.48 2.22 0.88
N THR A 64 -0.50 1.32 0.90
CA THR A 64 -1.92 1.71 1.06
C THR A 64 -2.17 2.51 2.34
N PHE A 65 -1.49 2.17 3.44
CA PHE A 65 -1.57 2.91 4.69
C PHE A 65 -1.04 4.34 4.54
N GLU A 66 0.11 4.53 3.90
CA GLU A 66 0.68 5.86 3.66
C GLU A 66 -0.20 6.68 2.73
N TRP A 67 -0.73 6.06 1.68
CA TRP A 67 -1.66 6.69 0.75
C TRP A 67 -2.90 7.22 1.47
N TYR A 68 -3.57 6.39 2.27
CA TYR A 68 -4.76 6.83 3.01
C TYR A 68 -4.46 7.89 4.07
N ARG A 69 -3.24 7.93 4.63
CA ARG A 69 -2.82 9.01 5.52
C ARG A 69 -2.57 10.33 4.79
N ALA A 70 -2.09 10.29 3.55
CA ALA A 70 -1.80 11.47 2.75
C ALA A 70 -3.05 12.02 2.05
N GLU A 71 -3.84 11.15 1.44
CA GLU A 71 -4.89 11.51 0.48
C GLU A 71 -6.30 11.13 0.93
N GLY A 72 -6.45 10.45 2.06
CA GLY A 72 -7.73 10.01 2.61
C GLY A 72 -8.19 8.62 2.13
N PRO A 73 -8.89 7.85 2.97
CA PRO A 73 -9.36 6.50 2.65
C PRO A 73 -10.45 6.44 1.57
N GLU A 74 -11.13 7.57 1.30
CA GLU A 74 -12.10 7.70 0.22
C GLU A 74 -11.49 7.45 -1.16
N ARG A 75 -10.18 7.71 -1.32
CA ARG A 75 -9.41 7.39 -2.53
C ARG A 75 -8.97 5.94 -2.52
N GLY A 76 -9.95 5.04 -2.58
CA GLY A 76 -9.78 3.60 -2.47
C GLY A 76 -8.72 3.03 -3.43
N VAL A 77 -8.01 2.00 -2.97
CA VAL A 77 -6.94 1.32 -3.73
C VAL A 77 -7.40 -0.08 -4.13
N THR A 78 -7.38 -0.38 -5.43
CA THR A 78 -7.66 -1.71 -5.98
C THR A 78 -6.40 -2.30 -6.60
N VAL A 79 -5.98 -3.48 -6.16
CA VAL A 79 -4.82 -4.19 -6.72
C VAL A 79 -5.22 -5.00 -7.96
N VAL A 80 -4.41 -4.90 -9.02
CA VAL A 80 -4.50 -5.74 -10.21
C VAL A 80 -3.18 -6.51 -10.37
N ILE A 81 -3.27 -7.84 -10.33
CA ILE A 81 -2.13 -8.75 -10.53
C ILE A 81 -2.31 -9.47 -11.88
N PRO A 82 -1.31 -9.48 -12.76
CA PRO A 82 -1.37 -10.24 -14.01
C PRO A 82 -1.48 -11.74 -13.73
N ARG A 83 -2.26 -12.44 -14.55
CA ARG A 83 -2.47 -13.90 -14.47
C ARG A 83 -1.33 -14.68 -15.12
#